data_AF-A0A2C6C3I7-F1
#
_entry.id   AF-A0A2C6C3I7-F1
#
_cell.length_a   1.000
_cell.length_b   1.000
_cell.length_c   1.000
_cell.angle_alpha   90.00
_cell.angle_beta   90.00
_cell.angle_gamma   90.00
#
_symmetry.space_group_name_H-M   'P 1'
#
loop_
_entity.id
_entity.type
_entity.pdbx_description
1 polymer ?
#
loop_
_entity_poly.entity_id
_entity_poly.type
_entity_poly.pdbx_seq_one_letter_code
_entity_poly.pdbx_strand_id
1 'polypeptide(L)'
;STDATYNIGDNSYGFVNTGSGNTLNISGGTGTLTDNGVFIYSSDTAGNITSNTKITSTGSNGSNFGIFSAGTVNNVGDITLTNGTGNVGVYAINNGNITNSGNVTLGASTSSSRSIGAIANIGTVNNTGKITVNGQYGIGAYSSGSGSTVNNSGDITLTGDETIGAYGANGSNINLNSGTVALTGNKSTGYYLDAGTGSTIASGAKVDVTGEESNGVYANNGSSLTYDGDTTVDGDAAYGLIVDGGSNVNATGGTLTVKGASGINGTSSGANTNRGSAALVVTSGSNLTGGLDVTADVAGDNSVGVYSAGSLAMNSANISAYDSGVNFFTDGGTISVGNNGGTSTVVAGTGTNKGALMFYTPSGNILLNGTVNATVEGGSKAAT
;
A
#
# COMPACT_ATOMS: atom_id res chain seq x y z
N SER A 1 -4.57 12.91 36.17
CA SER A 1 -5.38 14.13 36.02
C SER A 1 -5.79 14.20 34.57
N THR A 2 -7.05 14.52 34.26
CA THR A 2 -7.53 14.65 32.87
C THR A 2 -7.13 15.98 32.22
N ASP A 3 -6.64 16.94 33.02
CA ASP A 3 -6.30 18.31 32.59
C ASP A 3 -4.79 18.61 32.76
N ALA A 4 -3.95 17.58 32.85
CA ALA A 4 -2.52 17.77 32.97
C ALA A 4 -1.91 18.33 31.68
N THR A 5 -0.91 19.21 31.82
CA THR A 5 -0.08 19.69 30.71
C THR A 5 1.33 19.17 30.89
N TYR A 6 1.86 18.47 29.88
CA TYR A 6 3.22 17.93 29.86
C TYR A 6 4.03 18.65 28.77
N ASN A 7 5.02 19.46 29.16
CA ASN A 7 5.90 20.15 28.21
C ASN A 7 7.25 19.43 28.17
N ILE A 8 7.53 18.77 27.04
CA ILE A 8 8.73 17.96 26.84
C ILE A 8 9.68 18.75 25.95
N GLY A 9 10.81 19.17 26.52
CA GLY A 9 11.82 19.95 25.83
C GLY A 9 12.57 19.13 24.77
N ASP A 10 13.60 19.76 24.18
CA ASP A 10 14.43 19.09 23.19
C ASP A 10 15.17 17.88 23.79
N ASN A 11 15.33 16.83 22.99
CA ASN A 11 16.08 15.61 23.35
C ASN A 11 15.62 14.99 24.69
N SER A 12 14.32 15.09 24.98
CA SER A 12 13.76 14.74 26.29
C SER A 12 12.70 13.65 26.20
N TYR A 13 12.48 12.99 27.34
CA TYR A 13 11.48 11.94 27.49
C TYR A 13 10.37 12.43 28.42
N GLY A 14 9.10 12.21 28.05
CA GLY A 14 7.96 12.51 28.91
C GLY A 14 7.80 11.49 30.02
N PHE A 15 7.58 10.24 29.64
CA PHE A 15 7.46 9.09 30.54
C PHE A 15 8.46 8.01 30.15
N VAL A 16 9.21 7.51 31.14
CA VAL A 16 10.23 6.47 30.96
C VAL A 16 9.85 5.25 31.80
N ASN A 17 9.53 4.15 31.13
CA ASN A 17 9.15 2.88 31.76
C ASN A 17 10.21 1.79 31.48
N THR A 18 11.18 1.66 32.38
CA THR A 18 12.32 0.74 32.23
C THR A 18 12.35 -0.37 33.28
N GLY A 19 11.32 -0.45 34.14
CA GLY A 19 11.17 -1.53 35.12
C GLY A 19 10.71 -2.84 34.49
N SER A 20 10.15 -3.72 35.31
CA SER A 20 9.59 -5.00 34.86
C SER A 20 8.18 -5.16 35.40
N GLY A 21 7.21 -5.39 34.51
CA GLY A 21 5.81 -5.58 34.88
C GLY A 21 5.12 -4.31 35.39
N ASN A 22 5.65 -3.12 35.07
CA ASN A 22 5.08 -1.86 35.50
C ASN A 22 3.73 -1.59 34.84
N THR A 23 2.84 -0.93 35.58
CA THR A 23 1.59 -0.40 35.03
C THR A 23 1.63 1.12 35.04
N LEU A 24 1.42 1.75 33.89
CA LEU A 24 1.40 3.21 33.74
C LEU A 24 0.07 3.67 33.15
N ASN A 25 -0.62 4.56 33.87
CA ASN A 25 -1.92 5.10 33.45
C ASN A 25 -1.83 6.61 33.26
N ILE A 26 -1.90 7.07 32.01
CA ILE A 26 -1.84 8.49 31.63
C ILE A 26 -3.23 8.91 31.16
N SER A 27 -4.07 9.30 32.13
CA SER A 27 -5.54 9.33 31.97
C SER A 27 -6.14 10.52 31.22
N GLY A 28 -5.32 11.40 30.62
CA GLY A 28 -5.78 12.52 29.79
C GLY A 28 -4.80 13.68 29.77
N GLY A 29 -5.27 14.85 29.33
CA GLY A 29 -4.47 16.07 29.24
C GLY A 29 -3.81 16.23 27.87
N THR A 30 -2.82 17.13 27.82
CA THR A 30 -2.06 17.44 26.60
C THR A 30 -0.56 17.33 26.85
N GLY A 31 0.13 16.57 26.00
CA GLY A 31 1.58 16.53 25.91
C GLY A 31 2.08 17.30 24.69
N THR A 32 3.12 18.10 24.86
CA THR A 32 3.75 18.86 23.78
C THR A 32 5.24 18.52 23.72
N LEU A 33 5.68 17.99 22.58
CA LEU A 33 7.08 17.68 22.26
C LEU A 33 7.71 18.85 21.48
N THR A 34 8.98 19.14 21.75
CA THR A 34 9.74 20.13 20.95
C THR A 34 10.46 19.42 19.80
N ASP A 35 11.76 19.13 19.90
CA ASP A 35 12.50 18.33 18.92
C ASP A 35 13.18 17.11 19.54
N ASN A 36 13.27 16.00 18.81
CA ASN A 36 13.86 14.72 19.26
C ASN A 36 13.25 14.21 20.59
N GLY A 37 11.98 14.54 20.84
CA GLY A 37 11.27 14.19 22.05
C GLY A 37 10.58 12.83 21.93
N VAL A 38 10.48 12.11 23.04
CA VAL A 38 9.70 10.87 23.13
C VAL A 38 8.66 11.02 24.23
N PHE A 39 7.37 11.01 23.90
CA PHE A 39 6.34 11.22 24.92
C PHE A 39 6.23 10.02 25.86
N ILE A 40 6.11 8.79 25.33
CA ILE A 40 6.21 7.55 26.11
C ILE A 40 7.35 6.70 25.58
N TYR A 41 8.30 6.36 26.44
CA TYR A 41 9.33 5.37 26.19
C TYR A 41 9.17 4.20 27.17
N SER A 42 9.16 2.97 26.65
CA SER A 42 9.14 1.76 27.48
C SER A 42 10.07 0.69 26.94
N SER A 43 10.98 0.22 27.79
CA SER A 43 11.77 -1.00 27.54
C SER A 43 11.26 -2.20 28.33
N ASP A 44 10.25 -2.00 29.17
CA ASP A 44 9.60 -3.06 29.94
C ASP A 44 8.72 -3.94 29.04
N THR A 45 9.17 -5.15 28.76
CA THR A 45 8.45 -6.11 27.90
C THR A 45 7.20 -6.70 28.54
N ALA A 46 7.09 -6.64 29.87
CA ALA A 46 5.91 -7.06 30.62
C ALA A 46 5.04 -5.86 31.05
N GLY A 47 5.42 -4.64 30.66
CA GLY A 47 4.76 -3.40 31.04
C GLY A 47 3.38 -3.26 30.41
N ASN A 48 2.47 -2.60 31.13
CA ASN A 48 1.11 -2.31 30.70
C ASN A 48 0.86 -0.80 30.76
N ILE A 49 0.68 -0.16 29.62
CA ILE A 49 0.53 1.30 29.51
C ILE A 49 -0.83 1.63 28.93
N THR A 50 -1.58 2.52 29.59
CA THR A 50 -2.77 3.16 29.00
C THR A 50 -2.49 4.64 28.80
N SER A 51 -2.71 5.14 27.58
CA SER A 51 -2.54 6.55 27.22
C SER A 51 -3.82 7.12 26.60
N ASN A 52 -4.36 8.14 27.26
CA ASN A 52 -5.50 8.93 26.78
C ASN A 52 -5.09 10.38 26.44
N THR A 53 -3.78 10.67 26.46
CA THR A 53 -3.26 12.03 26.35
C THR A 53 -3.20 12.44 24.88
N LYS A 54 -3.63 13.67 24.56
CA LYS A 54 -3.38 14.25 23.25
C LYS A 54 -1.92 14.69 23.16
N ILE A 55 -1.16 14.16 22.20
CA ILE A 55 0.27 14.44 22.02
C ILE A 55 0.43 15.35 20.80
N THR A 56 1.16 16.45 20.94
CA THR A 56 1.42 17.43 19.87
C THR A 56 2.90 17.77 19.77
N SER A 57 3.34 18.38 18.66
CA SER A 57 4.69 18.96 18.56
C SER A 57 4.71 20.45 18.23
N THR A 58 5.74 21.15 18.71
CA THR A 58 5.96 22.59 18.45
C THR A 58 7.37 22.92 17.95
N GLY A 59 8.33 21.99 18.04
CA GLY A 59 9.70 22.19 17.54
C GLY A 59 9.77 22.37 16.02
N SER A 60 10.95 22.65 15.47
CA SER A 60 11.12 22.91 14.03
C SER A 60 11.80 21.77 13.27
N ASN A 61 12.52 20.90 13.97
CA ASN A 61 13.35 19.85 13.36
C ASN A 61 12.61 18.52 13.27
N GLY A 62 11.79 18.15 14.27
CA GLY A 62 11.03 16.91 14.29
C GLY A 62 11.74 15.78 15.01
N SER A 63 11.79 14.59 14.41
CA SER A 63 12.32 13.34 15.00
C SER A 63 11.64 12.94 16.32
N ASN A 64 10.38 13.34 16.49
CA ASN A 64 9.62 13.08 17.70
C ASN A 64 8.94 11.71 17.63
N PHE A 65 8.82 11.03 18.77
CA PHE A 65 8.06 9.80 18.93
C PHE A 65 6.90 10.03 19.88
N GLY A 66 5.67 9.74 19.44
CA GLY A 66 4.52 9.72 20.33
C GLY A 66 4.67 8.60 21.35
N ILE A 67 4.75 7.36 20.88
CA ILE A 67 4.89 6.17 21.72
C ILE A 67 5.96 5.26 21.16
N PHE A 68 6.91 4.88 22.00
CA PHE A 68 7.95 3.90 21.73
C PHE A 68 7.93 2.84 22.84
N SER A 69 7.59 1.59 22.54
CA SER A 69 7.36 0.59 23.59
C SER A 69 7.73 -0.83 23.23
N ALA A 70 8.37 -1.51 24.18
CA ALA A 70 8.57 -2.95 24.21
C ALA A 70 7.45 -3.73 24.93
N GLY A 71 6.54 -3.05 25.62
CA GLY A 71 5.46 -3.66 26.40
C GLY A 71 4.10 -3.62 25.70
N THR A 72 3.04 -3.87 26.47
CA THR A 72 1.65 -3.71 26.02
C THR A 72 1.20 -2.27 26.20
N VAL A 73 0.70 -1.64 25.14
CA VAL A 73 0.17 -0.27 25.18
C VAL A 73 -1.23 -0.22 24.61
N ASN A 74 -2.13 0.47 25.29
CA ASN A 74 -3.43 0.90 24.77
C ASN A 74 -3.46 2.42 24.66
N ASN A 75 -3.41 2.95 23.43
CA ASN A 75 -3.47 4.38 23.16
C ASN A 75 -4.82 4.76 22.53
N VAL A 76 -5.55 5.63 23.21
CA VAL A 76 -6.78 6.25 22.69
C VAL A 76 -6.63 7.76 22.47
N GLY A 77 -5.51 8.35 22.91
CA GLY A 77 -5.22 9.76 22.70
C GLY A 77 -4.68 10.05 21.29
N ASP A 78 -5.11 11.16 20.70
CA ASP A 78 -4.62 11.59 19.39
C ASP A 78 -3.15 12.01 19.45
N ILE A 79 -2.39 11.69 18.39
CA ILE A 79 -0.99 12.06 18.19
C ILE A 79 -0.92 12.97 16.97
N THR A 80 -0.46 14.21 17.14
CA THR A 80 -0.35 15.22 16.08
C THR A 80 1.06 15.82 16.05
N LEU A 81 1.97 15.21 15.30
CA LEU A 81 3.37 15.61 15.20
C LEU A 81 3.64 16.23 13.82
N THR A 82 3.14 17.44 13.60
CA THR A 82 3.11 18.09 12.28
C THR A 82 4.34 18.93 11.98
N ASN A 83 5.18 19.22 12.98
CA ASN A 83 6.33 20.08 12.79
C ASN A 83 7.62 19.26 12.65
N GLY A 84 8.50 19.72 11.75
CA GLY A 84 9.74 19.01 11.41
C GLY A 84 9.51 17.76 10.55
N THR A 85 10.56 16.97 10.39
CA THR A 85 10.54 15.70 9.61
C THR A 85 10.87 14.52 10.51
N GLY A 86 10.64 13.29 10.03
CA GLY A 86 11.05 12.08 10.76
C GLY A 86 10.23 11.76 12.01
N ASN A 87 9.01 12.29 12.14
CA ASN A 87 8.18 12.02 13.31
C ASN A 87 7.54 10.63 13.24
N VAL A 88 7.39 9.97 14.37
CA VAL A 88 6.78 8.64 14.48
C VAL A 88 5.59 8.68 15.44
N GLY A 89 4.45 8.17 15.00
CA GLY A 89 3.25 8.10 15.83
C GLY A 89 3.41 7.07 16.95
N VAL A 90 3.35 5.79 16.57
CA VAL A 90 3.54 4.66 17.49
C VAL A 90 4.58 3.68 16.97
N TYR A 91 5.40 3.15 17.87
CA TYR A 91 6.48 2.22 17.55
C TYR A 91 6.56 1.07 18.57
N ALA A 92 6.15 -0.12 18.14
CA ALA A 92 6.29 -1.37 18.89
C ALA A 92 7.64 -2.04 18.56
N ILE A 93 8.37 -2.43 19.61
CA ILE A 93 9.67 -3.12 19.50
C ILE A 93 9.73 -4.37 20.39
N ASN A 94 10.68 -5.28 20.19
CA ASN A 94 11.04 -6.33 21.17
C ASN A 94 9.87 -7.15 21.75
N ASN A 95 8.98 -7.60 20.88
CA ASN A 95 7.70 -8.29 21.11
C ASN A 95 6.61 -7.44 21.78
N GLY A 96 6.79 -6.11 21.79
CA GLY A 96 5.79 -5.16 22.25
C GLY A 96 4.50 -5.25 21.42
N ASN A 97 3.39 -4.91 22.07
CA ASN A 97 2.06 -4.96 21.47
C ASN A 97 1.35 -3.64 21.72
N ILE A 98 1.22 -2.82 20.67
CA ILE A 98 0.52 -1.54 20.75
C ILE A 98 -0.85 -1.67 20.10
N THR A 99 -1.90 -1.36 20.86
CA THR A 99 -3.23 -1.09 20.32
C THR A 99 -3.41 0.43 20.25
N ASN A 100 -3.61 0.95 19.04
CA ASN A 100 -3.81 2.38 18.79
C ASN A 100 -5.20 2.64 18.21
N SER A 101 -6.04 3.34 18.96
CA SER A 101 -7.35 3.82 18.53
C SER A 101 -7.43 5.34 18.42
N GLY A 102 -6.45 6.07 18.95
CA GLY A 102 -6.30 7.51 18.71
C GLY A 102 -5.82 7.79 17.29
N ASN A 103 -6.17 8.95 16.74
CA ASN A 103 -5.71 9.33 15.40
C ASN A 103 -4.23 9.73 15.44
N VAL A 104 -3.51 9.43 14.37
CA VAL A 104 -2.12 9.83 14.16
C VAL A 104 -2.05 10.78 12.97
N THR A 105 -1.57 12.00 13.17
CA THR A 105 -1.34 13.00 12.11
C THR A 105 0.10 13.46 12.16
N LEU A 106 0.84 13.25 11.08
CA LEU A 106 2.25 13.56 10.96
C LEU A 106 2.50 14.57 9.84
N GLY A 107 3.53 15.38 10.04
CA GLY A 107 3.99 16.39 9.10
C GLY A 107 4.94 15.83 8.04
N ALA A 108 5.81 16.72 7.58
CA ALA A 108 6.73 16.52 6.47
C ALA A 108 7.64 15.28 6.65
N SER A 109 8.17 14.80 5.53
CA SER A 109 9.05 13.62 5.46
C SER A 109 10.13 13.87 4.41
N THR A 110 11.26 13.19 4.55
CA THR A 110 12.31 13.10 3.54
C THR A 110 12.76 11.66 3.37
N SER A 111 13.53 11.36 2.32
CA SER A 111 14.09 10.02 2.10
C SER A 111 15.00 9.56 3.23
N SER A 112 15.69 10.48 3.92
CA SER A 112 16.56 10.20 5.08
C SER A 112 15.84 10.27 6.43
N SER A 113 14.69 10.94 6.50
CA SER A 113 13.95 11.22 7.73
C SER A 113 12.46 11.11 7.46
N ARG A 114 12.01 9.86 7.30
CA ARG A 114 10.62 9.53 7.00
C ARG A 114 9.76 9.68 8.24
N SER A 115 8.65 10.40 8.13
CA SER A 115 7.60 10.33 9.14
C SER A 115 6.75 9.08 8.93
N ILE A 116 6.48 8.35 10.02
CA ILE A 116 5.83 7.04 9.96
C ILE A 116 4.72 6.93 11.00
N GLY A 117 3.50 6.63 10.53
CA GLY A 117 2.31 6.58 11.40
C GLY A 117 2.40 5.50 12.47
N ALA A 118 2.62 4.26 12.04
CA ALA A 118 2.74 3.09 12.90
C ALA A 118 3.91 2.21 12.49
N ILE A 119 4.74 1.79 13.45
CA ILE A 119 5.88 0.90 13.24
C ILE A 119 5.78 -0.33 14.13
N ALA A 120 5.99 -1.51 13.54
CA ALA A 120 6.32 -2.73 14.26
C ALA A 120 7.71 -3.22 13.85
N ASN A 121 8.64 -3.34 14.81
CA ASN A 121 9.96 -3.93 14.60
C ASN A 121 10.23 -5.03 15.62
N ILE A 122 10.09 -6.27 15.19
CA ILE A 122 9.95 -7.45 16.05
C ILE A 122 8.85 -7.16 17.07
N GLY A 123 7.64 -6.84 16.61
CA GLY A 123 6.54 -6.42 17.49
C GLY A 123 5.19 -6.48 16.79
N THR A 124 4.12 -6.07 17.49
CA THR A 124 2.77 -5.98 16.92
C THR A 124 2.18 -4.60 17.12
N VAL A 125 1.60 -4.03 16.06
CA VAL A 125 0.71 -2.86 16.15
C VAL A 125 -0.67 -3.25 15.65
N ASN A 126 -1.70 -2.97 16.45
CA ASN A 126 -3.10 -3.07 16.09
C ASN A 126 -3.68 -1.67 16.00
N ASN A 127 -3.89 -1.16 14.79
CA ASN A 127 -4.34 0.20 14.54
C ASN A 127 -5.81 0.25 14.09
N THR A 128 -6.64 0.98 14.82
CA THR A 128 -8.02 1.32 14.44
C THR A 128 -8.23 2.83 14.25
N GLY A 129 -7.31 3.66 14.77
CA GLY A 129 -7.35 5.11 14.54
C GLY A 129 -6.95 5.49 13.11
N LYS A 130 -7.36 6.69 12.66
CA LYS A 130 -6.93 7.20 11.35
C LYS A 130 -5.46 7.58 11.40
N ILE A 131 -4.69 7.21 10.38
CA ILE A 131 -3.32 7.66 10.15
C ILE A 131 -3.32 8.67 8.99
N THR A 132 -2.68 9.81 9.16
CA THR A 132 -2.46 10.82 8.13
C THR A 132 -1.01 11.26 8.12
N VAL A 133 -0.33 11.15 6.98
CA VAL A 133 1.07 11.59 6.82
C VAL A 133 1.18 12.52 5.63
N ASN A 134 1.60 13.76 5.87
CA ASN A 134 1.68 14.80 4.85
C ASN A 134 3.14 15.07 4.45
N GLY A 135 3.55 14.65 3.27
CA GLY A 135 4.87 14.93 2.70
C GLY A 135 5.44 13.76 1.90
N GLN A 136 6.38 14.08 1.01
CA GLN A 136 7.10 13.12 0.19
C GLN A 136 7.81 12.05 1.05
N TYR A 137 7.89 10.80 0.59
CA TYR A 137 8.55 9.68 1.29
C TYR A 137 7.91 9.20 2.61
N GLY A 138 6.77 9.77 3.01
CA GLY A 138 6.03 9.34 4.19
C GLY A 138 5.60 7.87 4.12
N ILE A 139 5.44 7.23 5.28
CA ILE A 139 4.91 5.87 5.40
C ILE A 139 3.72 5.84 6.36
N GLY A 140 2.60 5.24 5.94
CA GLY A 140 1.44 5.10 6.83
C GLY A 140 1.69 4.06 7.92
N ALA A 141 1.86 2.81 7.50
CA ALA A 141 2.15 1.67 8.34
C ALA A 141 3.41 0.94 7.86
N TYR A 142 4.32 0.64 8.79
CA TYR A 142 5.59 -0.02 8.51
C TYR A 142 5.80 -1.21 9.45
N SER A 143 6.02 -2.39 8.88
CA SER A 143 6.41 -3.59 9.60
C SER A 143 7.80 -3.98 9.13
N SER A 144 8.70 -4.35 10.05
CA SER A 144 10.06 -4.77 9.69
C SER A 144 10.60 -5.84 10.61
N GLY A 145 11.26 -6.85 10.02
CA GLY A 145 11.88 -7.94 10.75
C GLY A 145 10.91 -9.11 10.93
N SER A 146 11.43 -10.33 10.76
CA SER A 146 10.65 -11.56 10.90
C SER A 146 9.93 -11.64 12.24
N GLY A 147 8.66 -12.04 12.21
CA GLY A 147 7.78 -12.08 13.39
C GLY A 147 7.02 -10.77 13.67
N SER A 148 7.34 -9.67 12.99
CA SER A 148 6.60 -8.41 13.15
C SER A 148 5.29 -8.42 12.39
N THR A 149 4.28 -7.77 12.96
CA THR A 149 2.97 -7.61 12.32
C THR A 149 2.39 -6.24 12.57
N VAL A 150 1.90 -5.58 11.51
CA VAL A 150 0.95 -4.47 11.66
C VAL A 150 -0.42 -4.93 11.19
N ASN A 151 -1.42 -4.84 12.06
CA ASN A 151 -2.83 -5.06 11.73
C ASN A 151 -3.53 -3.71 11.68
N ASN A 152 -4.04 -3.32 10.52
CA ASN A 152 -4.72 -2.05 10.32
C ASN A 152 -6.20 -2.25 9.99
N SER A 153 -7.05 -1.47 10.64
CA SER A 153 -8.49 -1.36 10.37
C SER A 153 -8.97 0.10 10.26
N GLY A 154 -8.09 1.06 10.55
CA GLY A 154 -8.37 2.49 10.35
C GLY A 154 -7.98 2.97 8.95
N ASP A 155 -8.44 4.16 8.58
CA ASP A 155 -8.01 4.77 7.32
C ASP A 155 -6.55 5.24 7.40
N ILE A 156 -5.82 5.07 6.31
CA ILE A 156 -4.46 5.58 6.12
C ILE A 156 -4.51 6.57 4.95
N THR A 157 -4.13 7.83 5.17
CA THR A 157 -4.08 8.86 4.13
C THR A 157 -2.67 9.42 4.00
N LEU A 158 -2.11 9.39 2.79
CA LEU A 158 -0.83 10.03 2.51
C LEU A 158 -0.95 11.00 1.34
N THR A 159 -0.31 12.17 1.48
CA THR A 159 -0.23 13.16 0.42
C THR A 159 1.23 13.55 0.21
N GLY A 160 1.74 13.32 -0.99
CA GLY A 160 3.14 13.53 -1.36
C GLY A 160 3.66 12.43 -2.28
N ASP A 161 4.71 12.74 -3.03
CA ASP A 161 5.32 11.79 -3.95
C ASP A 161 6.14 10.70 -3.21
N GLU A 162 6.39 9.58 -3.87
CA GLU A 162 7.25 8.50 -3.39
C GLU A 162 6.84 7.97 -1.99
N THR A 163 5.55 8.04 -1.68
CA THR A 163 5.00 7.57 -0.40
C THR A 163 4.67 6.08 -0.44
N ILE A 164 4.59 5.46 0.74
CA ILE A 164 4.12 4.07 0.86
C ILE A 164 3.01 3.99 1.91
N GLY A 165 1.85 3.47 1.53
CA GLY A 165 0.70 3.38 2.45
C GLY A 165 0.94 2.35 3.54
N ALA A 166 1.11 1.10 3.12
CA ALA A 166 1.39 -0.05 3.97
C ALA A 166 2.63 -0.78 3.46
N TYR A 167 3.67 -0.91 4.30
CA TYR A 167 4.91 -1.58 3.93
C TYR A 167 5.31 -2.68 4.93
N GLY A 168 5.31 -3.93 4.47
CA GLY A 168 5.93 -5.05 5.18
C GLY A 168 7.31 -5.34 4.59
N ALA A 169 8.37 -5.12 5.37
CA ALA A 169 9.76 -5.32 4.96
C ALA A 169 10.43 -6.51 5.65
N ASN A 170 11.48 -7.07 5.05
CA ASN A 170 12.37 -8.05 5.68
C ASN A 170 11.63 -9.27 6.28
N GLY A 171 10.64 -9.80 5.56
CA GLY A 171 9.88 -10.98 6.01
C GLY A 171 8.86 -10.71 7.11
N SER A 172 8.56 -9.43 7.40
CA SER A 172 7.48 -9.05 8.31
C SER A 172 6.12 -9.12 7.61
N ASN A 173 5.05 -9.08 8.42
CA ASN A 173 3.68 -9.09 7.92
C ASN A 173 3.00 -7.74 8.10
N ILE A 174 2.10 -7.43 7.17
CA ILE A 174 1.19 -6.29 7.27
C ILE A 174 -0.19 -6.72 6.78
N ASN A 175 -1.22 -6.41 7.56
CA ASN A 175 -2.59 -6.84 7.31
C ASN A 175 -3.50 -5.61 7.22
N LEU A 176 -4.20 -5.47 6.10
CA LEU A 176 -5.31 -4.53 5.94
C LEU A 176 -6.62 -5.30 6.16
N ASN A 177 -7.19 -5.17 7.35
CA ASN A 177 -8.40 -5.90 7.73
C ASN A 177 -9.67 -5.16 7.31
N SER A 178 -9.61 -3.83 7.19
CA SER A 178 -10.67 -2.93 6.71
C SER A 178 -10.08 -1.53 6.53
N GLY A 179 -10.93 -0.54 6.24
CA GLY A 179 -10.52 0.85 6.03
C GLY A 179 -9.93 1.08 4.64
N THR A 180 -9.55 2.32 4.38
CA THR A 180 -8.98 2.75 3.09
C THR A 180 -7.55 3.22 3.27
N VAL A 181 -6.64 2.67 2.45
CA VAL A 181 -5.30 3.20 2.23
C VAL A 181 -5.35 4.11 1.01
N ALA A 182 -5.42 5.42 1.22
CA ALA A 182 -5.57 6.45 0.19
C ALA A 182 -4.27 7.25 0.01
N LEU A 183 -3.69 7.22 -1.19
CA LEU A 183 -2.46 7.93 -1.54
C LEU A 183 -2.73 8.94 -2.65
N THR A 184 -2.18 10.14 -2.50
CA THR A 184 -2.15 11.16 -3.57
C THR A 184 -0.73 11.67 -3.75
N GLY A 185 -0.12 11.34 -4.87
CA GLY A 185 1.24 11.72 -5.22
C GLY A 185 1.88 10.70 -6.15
N ASN A 186 2.83 11.16 -6.95
CA ASN A 186 3.47 10.36 -7.98
C ASN A 186 4.44 9.34 -7.39
N LYS A 187 4.72 8.25 -8.12
CA LYS A 187 5.68 7.20 -7.75
C LYS A 187 5.39 6.57 -6.40
N SER A 188 4.13 6.61 -5.98
CA SER A 188 3.72 6.11 -4.67
C SER A 188 3.29 4.66 -4.77
N THR A 189 3.38 3.90 -3.68
CA THR A 189 2.93 2.51 -3.63
C THR A 189 1.92 2.32 -2.50
N GLY A 190 0.69 1.92 -2.84
CA GLY A 190 -0.37 1.75 -1.85
C GLY A 190 -0.01 0.69 -0.80
N TYR A 191 0.38 -0.49 -1.27
CA TYR A 191 0.77 -1.62 -0.45
C TYR A 191 2.03 -2.29 -1.02
N TYR A 192 3.07 -2.43 -0.20
CA TYR A 192 4.31 -3.11 -0.56
C TYR A 192 4.63 -4.22 0.44
N LEU A 193 4.87 -5.42 -0.07
CA LEU A 193 5.25 -6.60 0.70
C LEU A 193 6.56 -7.17 0.17
N ASP A 194 7.54 -7.29 1.06
CA ASP A 194 8.88 -7.79 0.78
C ASP A 194 9.20 -8.97 1.72
N ALA A 195 9.22 -10.16 1.13
CA ALA A 195 9.42 -11.46 1.76
C ALA A 195 8.42 -11.89 2.86
N GLY A 196 7.36 -11.10 3.12
CA GLY A 196 6.34 -11.44 4.12
C GLY A 196 5.41 -12.54 3.65
N THR A 197 5.07 -13.51 4.52
CA THR A 197 4.35 -14.74 4.11
C THR A 197 2.99 -14.96 4.78
N GLY A 198 2.63 -14.13 5.76
CA GLY A 198 1.36 -14.20 6.49
C GLY A 198 0.56 -12.91 6.38
N SER A 199 0.64 -12.22 5.24
CA SER A 199 0.01 -10.92 5.04
C SER A 199 -1.31 -11.01 4.27
N THR A 200 -2.21 -10.06 4.54
CA THR A 200 -3.58 -10.08 4.01
C THR A 200 -4.05 -8.67 3.60
N ILE A 201 -4.75 -8.58 2.48
CA ILE A 201 -5.68 -7.48 2.18
C ILE A 201 -7.08 -8.10 2.17
N ALA A 202 -7.84 -7.87 3.23
CA ALA A 202 -9.11 -8.54 3.48
C ALA A 202 -10.27 -7.93 2.69
N SER A 203 -11.38 -8.66 2.62
CA SER A 203 -12.65 -8.16 2.08
C SER A 203 -13.08 -6.89 2.80
N GLY A 204 -13.43 -5.85 2.04
CA GLY A 204 -13.81 -4.53 2.53
C GLY A 204 -12.64 -3.59 2.86
N ALA A 205 -11.39 -4.05 2.78
CA ALA A 205 -10.22 -3.17 2.77
C ALA A 205 -9.99 -2.60 1.36
N LYS A 206 -9.56 -1.33 1.30
CA LYS A 206 -9.32 -0.62 0.05
C LYS A 206 -7.90 -0.09 -0.06
N VAL A 207 -7.35 -0.13 -1.27
CA VAL A 207 -6.08 0.51 -1.65
C VAL A 207 -6.35 1.43 -2.83
N ASP A 208 -6.45 2.73 -2.56
CA ASP A 208 -6.76 3.76 -3.55
C ASP A 208 -5.53 4.65 -3.76
N VAL A 209 -4.97 4.63 -4.97
CA VAL A 209 -3.73 5.35 -5.29
C VAL A 209 -3.98 6.28 -6.47
N THR A 210 -3.76 7.58 -6.27
CA THR A 210 -3.83 8.59 -7.32
C THR A 210 -2.45 9.21 -7.54
N GLY A 211 -1.89 9.07 -8.73
CA GLY A 211 -0.62 9.67 -9.11
C GLY A 211 0.11 8.89 -10.20
N GLU A 212 0.94 9.60 -10.96
CA GLU A 212 1.70 9.05 -12.08
C GLU A 212 2.78 8.08 -11.62
N GLU A 213 3.10 7.07 -12.43
CA GLU A 213 4.12 6.05 -12.15
C GLU A 213 3.92 5.32 -10.81
N SER A 214 2.70 5.35 -10.28
CA SER A 214 2.37 4.76 -8.98
C SER A 214 1.97 3.30 -9.11
N ASN A 215 2.01 2.60 -7.98
CA ASN A 215 1.64 1.19 -7.87
C ASN A 215 0.51 1.04 -6.83
N GLY A 216 -0.47 0.19 -7.10
CA GLY A 216 -1.48 -0.21 -6.12
C GLY A 216 -0.88 -1.15 -5.09
N VAL A 217 -0.64 -2.40 -5.51
CA VAL A 217 -0.12 -3.48 -4.67
C VAL A 217 1.13 -4.08 -5.31
N TYR A 218 2.19 -4.25 -4.53
CA TYR A 218 3.42 -4.90 -4.95
C TYR A 218 3.82 -6.00 -3.96
N ALA A 219 3.82 -7.26 -4.41
CA ALA A 219 4.36 -8.40 -3.67
C ALA A 219 5.68 -8.83 -4.32
N ASN A 220 6.77 -8.83 -3.55
CA ASN A 220 8.11 -9.11 -4.04
C ASN A 220 8.88 -10.10 -3.13
N ASN A 221 9.95 -10.68 -3.67
CA ASN A 221 10.99 -11.40 -2.94
C ASN A 221 10.44 -12.59 -2.13
N GLY A 222 9.68 -13.48 -2.79
CA GLY A 222 9.11 -14.67 -2.18
C GLY A 222 7.95 -14.39 -1.21
N SER A 223 7.28 -13.24 -1.35
CA SER A 223 6.12 -12.90 -0.53
C SER A 223 4.95 -13.86 -0.74
N SER A 224 4.10 -14.02 0.27
CA SER A 224 2.80 -14.70 0.18
C SER A 224 1.70 -13.78 0.74
N LEU A 225 0.78 -13.40 -0.15
CA LEU A 225 -0.32 -12.48 0.14
C LEU A 225 -1.67 -13.17 -0.10
N THR A 226 -2.57 -13.10 0.88
CA THR A 226 -4.00 -13.39 0.66
C THR A 226 -4.71 -12.09 0.29
N TYR A 227 -5.43 -12.09 -0.83
CA TYR A 227 -6.07 -10.89 -1.38
C TYR A 227 -7.57 -11.10 -1.57
N ASP A 228 -8.36 -10.21 -1.01
CA ASP A 228 -9.83 -10.15 -1.19
C ASP A 228 -10.35 -8.70 -1.15
N GLY A 229 -9.45 -7.72 -1.18
CA GLY A 229 -9.81 -6.30 -1.11
C GLY A 229 -10.09 -5.67 -2.47
N ASP A 230 -10.26 -4.35 -2.45
CA ASP A 230 -10.46 -3.53 -3.64
C ASP A 230 -9.25 -2.61 -3.85
N THR A 231 -8.60 -2.71 -5.00
CA THR A 231 -7.48 -1.83 -5.37
C THR A 231 -7.86 -0.97 -6.55
N THR A 232 -7.70 0.34 -6.43
CA THR A 232 -7.84 1.30 -7.53
C THR A 232 -6.56 2.09 -7.72
N VAL A 233 -6.06 2.16 -8.95
CA VAL A 233 -4.93 3.02 -9.30
C VAL A 233 -5.33 3.97 -10.43
N ASP A 234 -5.16 5.26 -10.16
CA ASP A 234 -5.57 6.37 -11.01
C ASP A 234 -4.35 7.23 -11.35
N GLY A 235 -3.75 6.95 -12.50
CA GLY A 235 -2.54 7.59 -12.99
C GLY A 235 -2.09 6.97 -14.30
N ASP A 236 -1.27 7.70 -15.04
CA ASP A 236 -0.47 7.23 -16.17
C ASP A 236 0.76 6.47 -15.70
N ALA A 237 1.24 5.59 -16.57
CA ALA A 237 2.32 4.64 -16.28
C ALA A 237 2.09 3.84 -14.97
N ALA A 238 0.84 3.72 -14.55
CA ALA A 238 0.49 3.19 -13.24
C ALA A 238 0.31 1.67 -13.30
N TYR A 239 0.75 0.99 -12.23
CA TYR A 239 0.62 -0.46 -12.08
C TYR A 239 -0.41 -0.80 -11.02
N GLY A 240 -1.36 -1.66 -11.33
CA GLY A 240 -2.40 -2.10 -10.39
C GLY A 240 -1.85 -3.06 -9.34
N LEU A 241 -1.62 -4.30 -9.74
CA LEU A 241 -1.06 -5.37 -8.90
C LEU A 241 0.17 -5.97 -9.58
N ILE A 242 1.27 -6.07 -8.83
CA ILE A 242 2.54 -6.63 -9.28
C ILE A 242 2.89 -7.81 -8.38
N VAL A 243 3.12 -8.98 -8.98
CA VAL A 243 3.61 -10.18 -8.30
C VAL A 243 4.96 -10.55 -8.88
N ASP A 244 6.00 -10.38 -8.07
CA ASP A 244 7.39 -10.45 -8.51
C ASP A 244 8.30 -11.24 -7.57
N GLY A 245 9.51 -11.57 -8.03
CA GLY A 245 10.56 -12.16 -7.20
C GLY A 245 10.19 -13.51 -6.62
N GLY A 246 9.42 -14.33 -7.35
CA GLY A 246 8.95 -15.64 -6.88
C GLY A 246 7.82 -15.57 -5.85
N SER A 247 7.09 -14.45 -5.81
CA SER A 247 5.99 -14.24 -4.87
C SER A 247 4.71 -14.95 -5.30
N ASN A 248 3.80 -15.14 -4.33
CA ASN A 248 2.52 -15.80 -4.50
C ASN A 248 1.40 -14.90 -3.98
N VAL A 249 0.41 -14.63 -4.83
CA VAL A 249 -0.84 -13.97 -4.43
C VAL A 249 -1.98 -14.96 -4.59
N ASN A 250 -2.65 -15.28 -3.48
CA ASN A 250 -3.89 -16.04 -3.49
C ASN A 250 -5.07 -15.07 -3.38
N ALA A 251 -5.66 -14.73 -4.52
CA ALA A 251 -6.86 -13.90 -4.59
C ALA A 251 -8.09 -14.76 -4.28
N THR A 252 -8.64 -14.68 -3.07
CA THR A 252 -9.89 -15.38 -2.73
C THR A 252 -11.13 -14.69 -3.28
N GLY A 253 -10.96 -13.46 -3.78
CA GLY A 253 -11.96 -12.61 -4.41
C GLY A 253 -11.34 -11.25 -4.74
N GLY A 254 -12.08 -10.19 -4.47
CA GLY A 254 -11.63 -8.80 -4.61
C GLY A 254 -11.62 -8.24 -6.04
N THR A 255 -11.38 -6.94 -6.13
CA THR A 255 -11.35 -6.20 -7.39
C THR A 255 -10.04 -5.46 -7.59
N LEU A 256 -9.67 -5.27 -8.86
CA LEU A 256 -8.53 -4.49 -9.28
C LEU A 256 -8.94 -3.56 -10.43
N THR A 257 -8.79 -2.26 -10.23
CA THR A 257 -9.13 -1.23 -11.22
C THR A 257 -7.91 -0.38 -11.55
N VAL A 258 -7.54 -0.27 -12.83
CA VAL A 258 -6.55 0.71 -13.32
C VAL A 258 -7.21 1.61 -14.36
N LYS A 259 -7.27 2.91 -14.09
CA LYS A 259 -8.09 3.83 -14.89
C LYS A 259 -7.39 4.45 -16.10
N GLY A 260 -6.06 4.46 -16.15
CA GLY A 260 -5.27 5.12 -17.20
C GLY A 260 -5.67 6.58 -17.40
N ALA A 261 -4.91 7.54 -16.85
CA ALA A 261 -5.32 8.95 -16.79
C ALA A 261 -5.50 9.64 -18.16
N SER A 262 -5.22 8.97 -19.27
CA SER A 262 -5.43 9.46 -20.64
C SER A 262 -6.66 8.91 -21.39
N GLY A 263 -7.73 8.45 -20.72
CA GLY A 263 -9.04 8.22 -21.36
C GLY A 263 -9.06 7.24 -22.55
N ILE A 264 -10.23 7.09 -23.18
CA ILE A 264 -10.54 6.03 -24.17
C ILE A 264 -9.73 6.12 -25.49
N ASN A 265 -8.84 7.10 -25.68
CA ASN A 265 -8.03 7.25 -26.90
C ASN A 265 -6.72 8.04 -26.69
N GLY A 266 -6.31 8.32 -25.46
CA GLY A 266 -5.11 9.13 -25.20
C GLY A 266 -3.90 8.27 -24.88
N THR A 267 -2.70 8.76 -25.23
CA THR A 267 -1.44 8.18 -24.77
C THR A 267 -1.29 8.38 -23.27
N SER A 268 -0.96 7.34 -22.51
CA SER A 268 -0.51 7.45 -21.11
C SER A 268 0.62 8.49 -21.04
N SER A 269 0.37 9.70 -20.55
CA SER A 269 1.28 10.85 -20.68
C SER A 269 2.52 10.72 -19.79
N GLY A 270 2.44 9.90 -18.74
CA GLY A 270 3.58 9.41 -17.95
C GLY A 270 4.33 8.22 -18.55
N ALA A 271 3.86 7.65 -19.68
CA ALA A 271 4.60 6.55 -20.31
C ALA A 271 5.92 7.05 -20.89
N ASN A 272 6.95 6.24 -20.74
CA ASN A 272 8.26 6.49 -21.32
C ASN A 272 8.75 5.23 -22.04
N THR A 273 9.96 5.28 -22.60
CA THR A 273 10.54 4.16 -23.36
C THR A 273 10.63 2.85 -22.57
N ASN A 274 10.52 2.91 -21.24
CA ASN A 274 10.73 1.79 -20.33
C ASN A 274 9.50 1.44 -19.49
N ARG A 275 8.41 2.24 -19.54
CA ARG A 275 7.25 2.06 -18.67
C ARG A 275 5.96 2.56 -19.34
N GLY A 276 4.97 1.68 -19.44
CA GLY A 276 3.57 2.04 -19.74
C GLY A 276 2.67 1.80 -18.53
N SER A 277 1.35 1.76 -18.74
CA SER A 277 0.40 1.38 -17.69
C SER A 277 0.13 -0.11 -17.68
N ALA A 278 -0.07 -0.71 -16.51
CA ALA A 278 -0.45 -2.12 -16.42
C ALA A 278 -1.43 -2.43 -15.31
N ALA A 279 -2.49 -3.20 -15.61
CA ALA A 279 -3.42 -3.60 -14.56
C ALA A 279 -2.78 -4.65 -13.67
N LEU A 280 -2.30 -5.73 -14.28
CA LEU A 280 -1.78 -6.88 -13.55
C LEU A 280 -0.49 -7.39 -14.19
N VAL A 281 0.55 -7.56 -13.39
CA VAL A 281 1.89 -8.00 -13.80
C VAL A 281 2.31 -9.19 -12.94
N VAL A 282 2.53 -10.36 -13.55
CA VAL A 282 3.09 -11.53 -12.87
C VAL A 282 4.39 -11.93 -13.54
N THR A 283 5.51 -11.83 -12.84
CA THR A 283 6.84 -12.12 -13.41
C THR A 283 7.21 -13.60 -13.30
N SER A 284 8.34 -13.98 -13.91
CA SER A 284 8.82 -15.36 -13.93
C SER A 284 9.02 -15.92 -12.51
N GLY A 285 8.56 -17.16 -12.30
CA GLY A 285 8.59 -17.83 -10.99
C GLY A 285 7.50 -17.37 -10.00
N SER A 286 6.78 -16.30 -10.31
CA SER A 286 5.71 -15.77 -9.48
C SER A 286 4.33 -16.32 -9.87
N ASN A 287 3.39 -16.31 -8.93
CA ASN A 287 2.06 -16.89 -9.13
C ASN A 287 0.95 -15.97 -8.61
N LEU A 288 -0.11 -15.81 -9.40
CA LEU A 288 -1.40 -15.31 -8.95
C LEU A 288 -2.47 -16.37 -9.22
N THR A 289 -3.23 -16.73 -8.20
CA THR A 289 -4.31 -17.71 -8.30
C THR A 289 -5.61 -17.16 -7.75
N GLY A 290 -6.74 -17.70 -8.23
CA GLY A 290 -8.04 -17.54 -7.59
C GLY A 290 -9.00 -16.61 -8.33
N GLY A 291 -9.80 -15.85 -7.57
CA GLY A 291 -11.03 -15.21 -8.01
C GLY A 291 -10.97 -13.69 -8.24
N LEU A 292 -9.83 -13.14 -8.65
CA LEU A 292 -9.69 -11.69 -8.86
C LEU A 292 -10.50 -11.20 -10.08
N ASP A 293 -11.24 -10.10 -9.91
CA ASP A 293 -11.88 -9.36 -11.00
C ASP A 293 -11.06 -8.14 -11.40
N VAL A 294 -10.61 -8.10 -12.66
CA VAL A 294 -9.76 -7.02 -13.18
C VAL A 294 -10.57 -6.13 -14.12
N THR A 295 -10.51 -4.83 -13.90
CA THR A 295 -11.01 -3.80 -14.84
C THR A 295 -9.87 -2.85 -15.17
N ALA A 296 -9.61 -2.59 -16.44
CA ALA A 296 -8.56 -1.64 -16.78
C ALA A 296 -8.77 -0.94 -18.12
N ASP A 297 -8.37 0.32 -18.15
CA ASP A 297 -8.17 1.08 -19.37
C ASP A 297 -6.67 1.35 -19.53
N VAL A 298 -6.08 0.87 -20.64
CA VAL A 298 -4.65 0.98 -20.91
C VAL A 298 -4.41 1.54 -22.31
N ALA A 299 -3.45 2.45 -22.44
CA ALA A 299 -3.14 3.06 -23.72
C ALA A 299 -1.69 3.54 -23.82
N GLY A 300 -1.18 3.64 -25.04
CA GLY A 300 0.19 4.03 -25.34
C GLY A 300 1.16 2.85 -25.46
N ASP A 301 2.36 3.15 -25.96
CA ASP A 301 3.45 2.18 -26.03
C ASP A 301 3.78 1.63 -24.63
N ASN A 302 4.19 0.36 -24.58
CA ASN A 302 4.52 -0.38 -23.36
C ASN A 302 3.35 -0.60 -22.36
N SER A 303 2.13 -0.22 -22.72
CA SER A 303 0.95 -0.41 -21.87
C SER A 303 0.30 -1.78 -22.10
N VAL A 304 -0.04 -2.47 -21.02
CA VAL A 304 -0.58 -3.83 -21.05
C VAL A 304 -1.66 -4.03 -20.00
N GLY A 305 -2.84 -4.51 -20.36
CA GLY A 305 -3.88 -4.83 -19.38
C GLY A 305 -3.37 -5.87 -18.40
N VAL A 306 -3.03 -7.05 -18.92
CA VAL A 306 -2.52 -8.16 -18.13
C VAL A 306 -1.26 -8.75 -18.76
N TYR A 307 -0.19 -8.79 -17.98
CA TYR A 307 1.08 -9.39 -18.35
C TYR A 307 1.43 -10.59 -17.47
N SER A 308 1.92 -11.66 -18.08
CA SER A 308 2.46 -12.81 -17.34
C SER A 308 3.69 -13.44 -18.00
N ALA A 309 4.77 -13.55 -17.24
CA ALA A 309 5.87 -14.49 -17.46
C ALA A 309 5.89 -15.63 -16.41
N GLY A 310 4.94 -15.62 -15.47
CA GLY A 310 4.75 -16.63 -14.43
C GLY A 310 3.44 -17.40 -14.65
N SER A 311 2.73 -17.71 -13.56
CA SER A 311 1.41 -18.34 -13.62
C SER A 311 0.33 -17.38 -13.10
N LEU A 312 -0.63 -17.04 -13.94
CA LEU A 312 -1.69 -16.08 -13.61
C LEU A 312 -3.05 -16.70 -13.91
N ALA A 313 -3.91 -16.80 -12.89
CA ALA A 313 -5.30 -17.21 -13.01
C ALA A 313 -6.22 -16.20 -12.31
N MET A 314 -7.22 -15.68 -13.02
CA MET A 314 -8.18 -14.69 -12.53
C MET A 314 -9.62 -15.06 -12.89
N ASN A 315 -10.60 -14.46 -12.19
CA ASN A 315 -12.03 -14.68 -12.44
C ASN A 315 -12.46 -14.00 -13.75
N SER A 316 -12.33 -12.68 -13.83
CA SER A 316 -12.69 -11.90 -15.03
C SER A 316 -11.66 -10.83 -15.37
N ALA A 317 -11.68 -10.37 -16.62
CA ALA A 317 -10.84 -9.30 -17.13
C ALA A 317 -11.62 -8.40 -18.08
N ASN A 318 -12.04 -7.24 -17.59
CA ASN A 318 -12.72 -6.22 -18.35
C ASN A 318 -11.73 -5.14 -18.78
N ILE A 319 -11.09 -5.35 -19.93
CA ILE A 319 -9.92 -4.57 -20.34
C ILE A 319 -10.22 -3.82 -21.63
N SER A 320 -9.91 -2.53 -21.67
CA SER A 320 -9.90 -1.74 -22.90
C SER A 320 -8.46 -1.30 -23.19
N ALA A 321 -7.94 -1.71 -24.35
CA ALA A 321 -6.63 -1.30 -24.81
C ALA A 321 -6.74 -0.39 -26.03
N TYR A 322 -5.96 0.70 -26.05
CA TYR A 322 -5.89 1.67 -27.14
C TYR A 322 -4.44 2.04 -27.49
N ASP A 323 -4.23 2.64 -28.66
CA ASP A 323 -2.95 3.26 -29.10
C ASP A 323 -1.68 2.45 -28.75
N SER A 324 -1.43 1.35 -29.46
CA SER A 324 -0.35 0.36 -29.17
C SER A 324 -0.52 -0.48 -27.90
N GLY A 325 -1.52 -0.21 -27.06
CA GLY A 325 -1.80 -1.00 -25.87
C GLY A 325 -2.12 -2.46 -26.20
N VAL A 326 -1.85 -3.35 -25.25
CA VAL A 326 -2.14 -4.78 -25.38
C VAL A 326 -3.07 -5.22 -24.27
N ASN A 327 -4.17 -5.93 -24.58
CA ASN A 327 -5.03 -6.45 -23.50
C ASN A 327 -4.32 -7.53 -22.70
N PHE A 328 -3.82 -8.59 -23.37
CA PHE A 328 -3.12 -9.70 -22.72
C PHE A 328 -1.78 -9.99 -23.40
N PHE A 329 -0.71 -10.03 -22.60
CA PHE A 329 0.65 -10.32 -23.05
C PHE A 329 1.28 -11.43 -22.19
N THR A 330 1.76 -12.49 -22.84
CA THR A 330 2.64 -13.48 -22.19
C THR A 330 4.01 -13.55 -22.87
N ASP A 331 5.05 -13.64 -22.05
CA ASP A 331 6.40 -14.03 -22.46
C ASP A 331 6.92 -15.16 -21.56
N GLY A 332 6.52 -16.39 -21.90
CA GLY A 332 6.96 -17.61 -21.24
C GLY A 332 6.03 -18.09 -20.11
N GLY A 333 5.03 -17.28 -19.75
CA GLY A 333 4.07 -17.57 -18.70
C GLY A 333 2.76 -18.19 -19.16
N THR A 334 1.78 -18.18 -18.25
CA THR A 334 0.39 -18.49 -18.54
C THR A 334 -0.51 -17.40 -17.98
N ILE A 335 -1.51 -17.00 -18.77
CA ILE A 335 -2.65 -16.20 -18.36
C ILE A 335 -3.89 -17.07 -18.51
N SER A 336 -4.67 -17.22 -17.45
CA SER A 336 -5.95 -17.93 -17.43
C SER A 336 -7.05 -16.99 -16.97
N VAL A 337 -8.05 -16.77 -17.82
CA VAL A 337 -9.16 -15.84 -17.61
C VAL A 337 -10.50 -16.55 -17.71
N GLY A 338 -11.51 -16.09 -16.97
CA GLY A 338 -12.82 -16.74 -16.92
C GLY A 338 -12.88 -17.91 -15.96
N ASN A 339 -11.94 -17.99 -15.00
CA ASN A 339 -12.00 -19.00 -13.95
C ASN A 339 -13.23 -18.76 -13.06
N ASN A 340 -13.69 -19.78 -12.32
CA ASN A 340 -14.88 -19.70 -11.46
C ASN A 340 -16.18 -19.22 -12.16
N GLY A 341 -16.25 -19.34 -13.49
CA GLY A 341 -17.42 -18.91 -14.28
C GLY A 341 -17.44 -17.41 -14.59
N GLY A 342 -16.34 -16.69 -14.34
CA GLY A 342 -16.21 -15.29 -14.68
C GLY A 342 -16.41 -15.02 -16.18
N THR A 343 -16.98 -13.85 -16.49
CA THR A 343 -17.20 -13.37 -17.86
C THR A 343 -16.42 -12.08 -18.06
N SER A 344 -15.74 -11.98 -19.19
CA SER A 344 -14.89 -10.85 -19.53
C SER A 344 -15.44 -10.06 -20.71
N THR A 345 -15.23 -8.73 -20.70
CA THR A 345 -15.44 -7.86 -21.86
C THR A 345 -14.13 -7.19 -22.25
N VAL A 346 -13.67 -7.37 -23.47
CA VAL A 346 -12.36 -6.87 -23.90
C VAL A 346 -12.46 -6.04 -25.18
N VAL A 347 -11.78 -4.90 -25.20
CA VAL A 347 -11.75 -3.98 -26.33
C VAL A 347 -10.32 -3.85 -26.85
N ALA A 348 -10.13 -4.15 -28.13
CA ALA A 348 -8.95 -3.75 -28.89
C ALA A 348 -9.33 -2.55 -29.75
N GLY A 349 -9.09 -1.36 -29.21
CA GLY A 349 -9.46 -0.10 -29.81
C GLY A 349 -8.43 0.44 -30.80
N THR A 350 -8.71 1.62 -31.34
CA THR A 350 -7.76 2.38 -32.16
C THR A 350 -7.15 3.53 -31.38
N GLY A 351 -5.94 3.96 -31.77
CA GLY A 351 -5.30 5.15 -31.23
C GLY A 351 -5.06 6.22 -32.28
N THR A 352 -4.29 7.24 -31.91
CA THR A 352 -3.91 8.33 -32.81
C THR A 352 -2.99 7.83 -33.93
N ASN A 353 -2.12 6.85 -33.60
CA ASN A 353 -1.10 6.35 -34.52
C ASN A 353 -1.28 4.87 -34.86
N LYS A 354 -1.64 4.03 -33.87
CA LYS A 354 -1.69 2.57 -34.02
C LYS A 354 -2.96 1.97 -33.39
N GLY A 355 -3.35 0.79 -33.85
CA GLY A 355 -4.35 -0.02 -33.15
C GLY A 355 -3.77 -0.70 -31.91
N ALA A 356 -4.66 -1.17 -31.03
CA ALA A 356 -4.30 -2.04 -29.92
C ALA A 356 -4.29 -3.52 -30.33
N LEU A 357 -3.60 -4.35 -29.56
CA LEU A 357 -3.65 -5.80 -29.69
C LEU A 357 -4.53 -6.40 -28.60
N MET A 358 -5.32 -7.41 -28.96
CA MET A 358 -6.02 -8.20 -27.95
C MET A 358 -5.09 -9.21 -27.27
N PHE A 359 -4.31 -9.94 -28.07
CA PHE A 359 -3.39 -10.95 -27.58
C PHE A 359 -2.02 -10.73 -28.20
N TYR A 360 -0.98 -10.77 -27.37
CA TYR A 360 0.41 -10.82 -27.81
C TYR A 360 1.13 -11.95 -27.07
N THR A 361 1.55 -12.99 -27.80
CA THR A 361 2.09 -14.21 -27.18
C THR A 361 3.37 -14.69 -27.88
N PRO A 362 4.50 -13.97 -27.77
CA PRO A 362 5.80 -14.46 -28.25
C PRO A 362 6.13 -15.86 -27.71
N SER A 363 5.78 -16.13 -26.45
CA SER A 363 5.88 -17.44 -25.83
C SER A 363 4.90 -17.59 -24.66
N GLY A 364 4.59 -18.82 -24.25
CA GLY A 364 3.61 -19.10 -23.19
C GLY A 364 2.18 -19.31 -23.71
N ASN A 365 1.18 -19.20 -22.83
CA ASN A 365 -0.23 -19.51 -23.16
C ASN A 365 -1.22 -18.50 -22.60
N ILE A 366 -2.31 -18.26 -23.34
CA ILE A 366 -3.50 -17.56 -22.86
C ILE A 366 -4.67 -18.54 -22.93
N LEU A 367 -5.28 -18.82 -21.78
CA LEU A 367 -6.37 -19.78 -21.60
C LEU A 367 -7.66 -19.01 -21.31
N LEU A 368 -8.63 -19.13 -22.21
CA LEU A 368 -9.96 -18.55 -22.05
C LEU A 368 -10.89 -19.65 -21.48
N ASN A 369 -11.00 -19.71 -20.16
CA ASN A 369 -11.76 -20.74 -19.44
C ASN A 369 -13.25 -20.38 -19.25
N GLY A 370 -13.62 -19.13 -19.56
CA GLY A 370 -14.98 -18.61 -19.50
C GLY A 370 -15.33 -17.77 -20.73
N THR A 371 -16.50 -17.13 -20.71
CA THR A 371 -16.94 -16.29 -21.82
C THR A 371 -16.10 -15.02 -21.91
N VAL A 372 -15.58 -14.72 -23.10
CA VAL A 372 -14.88 -13.47 -23.39
C VAL A 372 -15.58 -12.78 -24.57
N ASN A 373 -16.28 -11.68 -24.27
CA ASN A 373 -16.91 -10.84 -25.28
C ASN A 373 -15.89 -9.83 -25.79
N ALA A 374 -15.49 -9.98 -27.04
CA ALA A 374 -14.43 -9.19 -27.65
C ALA A 374 -14.98 -8.18 -28.65
N THR A 375 -14.52 -6.93 -28.55
CA THR A 375 -14.76 -5.87 -29.56
C THR A 375 -13.43 -5.46 -30.17
N VAL A 376 -13.39 -5.35 -31.49
CA VAL A 376 -12.28 -4.76 -32.24
C VAL A 376 -12.81 -3.53 -32.95
N GLU A 377 -12.24 -2.38 -32.64
CA GLU A 377 -12.66 -1.11 -33.23
C GLU A 377 -11.81 -0.76 -34.44
N GLY A 378 -12.43 -0.11 -35.42
CA GLY A 378 -11.77 0.45 -36.60
C GLY A 378 -11.73 1.98 -36.54
N GLY A 379 -10.65 2.56 -37.05
CA GLY A 379 -10.49 4.02 -37.13
C GLY A 379 -11.14 4.60 -38.39
N SER A 380 -11.46 5.89 -38.36
CA SER A 380 -11.91 6.64 -39.55
C SER A 380 -10.77 6.93 -40.55
N LYS A 381 -9.53 6.64 -40.16
CA LYS A 381 -8.31 6.72 -40.97
C LYS A 381 -7.55 5.39 -40.82
N ALA A 382 -6.81 5.00 -41.85
CA ALA A 382 -5.90 3.87 -41.73
C ALA A 382 -4.88 4.17 -40.63
N ALA A 383 -4.80 3.31 -39.61
CA ALA A 383 -3.63 3.28 -38.74
C ALA A 383 -2.44 2.84 -39.60
N THR A 384 -1.41 3.66 -39.69
CA THR A 384 -0.23 3.43 -40.55
C THR A 384 0.88 2.70 -39.82
#